data_AF-A0AA39VGR3-F1
#
_entry.id   AF-A0AA39VGR3-F1
#
_cell.length_a   1.000
_cell.length_b   1.000
_cell.length_c   1.000
_cell.angle_alpha   90.00
_cell.angle_beta   90.00
_cell.angle_gamma   90.00
#
_symmetry.space_group_name_H-M   'P 1'
#
loop_
_entity.id
_entity.type
_entity.pdbx_description
1 polymer ?
#
loop_
_entity_poly.entity_id
_entity_poly.type
_entity_poly.pdbx_seq_one_letter_code
_entity_poly.pdbx_strand_id
1 'polypeptide(L)'
;MADKKQKQKRRRPDSDDESELPFKNTLKPDRVILETLKKLLLATTTASSSTSKPLTLSDLNLAATCREVTDLSLSSVQSTIETLILQVTHSILSGNGFGFQVPSRASSNQLYVPELDRIVLKDKATLRPFAHMSSVRKTTITTKILALIHQLSLKSIHVTKRDLFYTDVKLFQDQTQSDAVLDDVACMLGCTRSSLNVIASEKGVVVGRLIFSDNGDMIDCTKMGMGGKAIPPNIDRVGDMKSDALFILLVEKDAAYIRLAEDRFYNRFPCIIVTAKGQPDVATRLFLRKMKIELKLPVLALVDSDPYGLKILSVYGCGSKNMSYDSSNLTTPDIKWLGIRPSDLDKYKIPEQCRLPMTEQDIKTGKDLLEEDFVKKNPGWVEELNLMVKTKQKAEIQALSTFGFQYLSEVYLPLKLQQKDWL
;
A
#
# COMPACT_ATOMS: atom_id res chain seq x y z
N MET A 1 -46.00 69.96 -22.75
CA MET A 1 -44.66 70.53 -22.53
C MET A 1 -43.78 69.41 -22.03
N ALA A 2 -42.76 69.09 -22.81
CA ALA A 2 -41.83 68.00 -22.62
C ALA A 2 -40.81 68.34 -21.52
N ASP A 3 -40.34 67.34 -20.77
CA ASP A 3 -38.96 67.41 -20.29
C ASP A 3 -38.25 66.06 -20.16
N LYS A 4 -36.95 66.14 -20.44
CA LYS A 4 -36.01 65.09 -20.86
C LYS A 4 -35.64 64.10 -19.75
N LYS A 5 -35.50 62.81 -20.08
CA LYS A 5 -34.70 61.85 -19.30
C LYS A 5 -33.44 61.46 -20.07
N GLN A 6 -32.29 61.88 -19.53
CA GLN A 6 -30.94 61.52 -19.95
C GLN A 6 -30.65 60.03 -19.69
N LYS A 7 -30.03 59.36 -20.67
CA LYS A 7 -29.47 58.01 -20.58
C LYS A 7 -28.11 58.05 -19.85
N GLN A 8 -28.03 57.49 -18.65
CA GLN A 8 -26.75 57.04 -18.06
C GLN A 8 -26.52 55.57 -18.43
N LYS A 9 -25.57 55.32 -19.34
CA LYS A 9 -25.01 53.98 -19.59
C LYS A 9 -24.11 53.60 -18.41
N ARG A 10 -24.57 52.67 -17.57
CA ARG A 10 -23.77 51.99 -16.54
C ARG A 10 -22.64 51.21 -17.21
N ARG A 11 -21.39 51.48 -16.80
CA ARG A 11 -20.20 50.64 -17.07
C ARG A 11 -20.45 49.24 -16.48
N ARG A 12 -20.15 48.20 -17.26
CA ARG A 12 -20.03 46.82 -16.78
C ARG A 12 -18.77 46.73 -15.92
N PRO A 13 -18.79 46.10 -14.73
CA PRO A 13 -17.57 45.73 -14.05
C PRO A 13 -17.01 44.48 -14.73
N ASP A 14 -15.74 44.54 -15.13
CA ASP A 14 -14.95 43.36 -15.50
C ASP A 14 -14.93 42.41 -14.30
N SER A 15 -15.36 41.16 -14.54
CA SER A 15 -15.35 40.09 -13.56
C SER A 15 -14.31 39.07 -13.98
N ASP A 16 -13.06 39.32 -13.58
CA ASP A 16 -11.99 38.32 -13.49
C ASP A 16 -11.25 38.58 -12.15
N ASP A 17 -11.97 38.44 -11.04
CA ASP A 17 -11.36 38.19 -9.73
C ASP A 17 -11.06 36.68 -9.66
N GLU A 18 -9.92 36.25 -10.21
CA GLU A 18 -9.30 35.01 -9.76
C GLU A 18 -8.96 35.19 -8.27
N SER A 19 -9.78 34.60 -7.40
CA SER A 19 -9.52 34.54 -5.96
C SER A 19 -8.09 34.05 -5.72
N GLU A 20 -7.21 34.94 -5.22
CA GLU A 20 -5.83 34.58 -4.91
C GLU A 20 -5.81 33.38 -3.95
N LEU A 21 -5.39 32.21 -4.44
CA LEU A 21 -5.25 31.02 -3.61
C LEU A 21 -4.24 31.32 -2.48
N PRO A 22 -4.58 31.09 -1.20
CA PRO A 22 -3.68 31.41 -0.10
C PRO A 22 -2.35 30.65 -0.23
N PHE A 23 -1.23 31.30 0.06
CA PHE A 23 0.14 30.77 -0.12
C PHE A 23 0.62 30.58 -1.57
N LYS A 24 -0.19 30.87 -2.61
CA LYS A 24 0.26 30.83 -4.02
C LYS A 24 1.44 31.79 -4.28
N ASN A 25 1.45 32.94 -3.61
CA ASN A 25 2.51 33.95 -3.71
C ASN A 25 3.87 33.49 -3.12
N THR A 26 3.90 32.39 -2.36
CA THR A 26 5.12 31.83 -1.74
C THR A 26 5.82 30.80 -2.65
N LEU A 27 5.18 30.41 -3.76
CA LEU A 27 5.70 29.41 -4.68
C LEU A 27 6.82 29.99 -5.55
N LYS A 28 7.94 29.26 -5.57
CA LYS A 28 9.01 29.51 -6.54
C LYS A 28 8.60 28.98 -7.92
N PRO A 29 9.26 29.45 -9.00
CA PRO A 29 9.02 28.91 -10.33
C PRO A 29 9.24 27.39 -10.36
N ASP A 30 8.39 26.67 -11.11
CA ASP A 30 8.40 25.20 -11.20
C ASP A 30 9.79 24.63 -11.50
N ARG A 31 10.64 25.36 -12.25
CA ARG A 31 12.04 24.99 -12.54
C ARG A 31 12.87 24.71 -11.28
N VAL A 32 12.73 25.53 -10.23
CA VAL A 32 13.49 25.40 -8.98
C VAL A 32 13.00 24.19 -8.16
N ILE A 33 11.70 23.92 -8.22
CA ILE A 33 11.09 22.75 -7.58
C ILE A 33 11.56 21.47 -8.29
N LEU A 34 11.64 21.49 -9.63
CA LEU A 34 12.17 20.37 -10.41
C LEU A 34 13.65 20.08 -10.12
N GLU A 35 14.49 21.10 -9.91
CA GLU A 35 15.87 20.88 -9.45
C GLU A 35 15.93 20.21 -8.08
N THR A 36 15.01 20.57 -7.19
CA THR A 36 14.90 19.96 -5.85
C THR A 36 14.52 18.48 -5.96
N LEU A 37 13.58 18.14 -6.84
CA LEU A 37 13.20 16.76 -7.15
C LEU A 37 14.33 15.97 -7.80
N LYS A 38 15.08 16.58 -8.73
CA LYS A 38 16.27 15.93 -9.33
C LYS A 38 17.33 15.62 -8.28
N LYS A 39 17.56 16.52 -7.31
CA LYS A 39 18.47 16.27 -6.19
C LYS A 39 17.97 15.12 -5.30
N LEU A 40 16.66 15.02 -5.07
CA LEU A 40 16.04 13.92 -4.33
C LEU A 40 16.27 12.59 -5.07
N LEU A 41 15.97 12.54 -6.37
CA LEU A 41 16.20 11.37 -7.21
C LEU A 41 17.66 10.92 -7.20
N LEU A 42 18.59 11.87 -7.33
CA LEU A 42 20.03 11.58 -7.24
C LEU A 42 20.39 11.00 -5.88
N ALA A 43 19.90 11.57 -4.78
CA ALA A 43 20.15 11.06 -3.43
C ALA A 43 19.63 9.62 -3.23
N THR A 44 18.43 9.33 -3.74
CA THR A 44 17.84 7.98 -3.70
C THR A 44 18.63 7.00 -4.57
N THR A 45 19.08 7.43 -5.74
CA THR A 45 19.90 6.59 -6.64
C THR A 45 21.26 6.28 -6.01
N THR A 46 21.91 7.28 -5.39
CA THR A 46 23.18 7.08 -4.68
C THR A 46 23.02 6.16 -3.47
N ALA A 47 21.97 6.33 -2.66
CA ALA A 47 21.68 5.46 -1.51
C ALA A 47 21.42 4.00 -1.93
N SER A 48 20.78 3.81 -3.09
CA SER A 48 20.55 2.49 -3.69
C SER A 48 21.81 1.85 -4.28
N SER A 49 22.83 2.66 -4.60
CA SER A 49 24.14 2.18 -5.10
C SER A 49 25.15 1.88 -3.99
N SER A 50 25.02 2.54 -2.84
CA SER A 50 25.86 2.33 -1.66
C SER A 50 25.39 1.18 -0.76
N THR A 51 24.16 0.69 -0.96
CA THR A 51 23.64 -0.50 -0.29
C THR A 51 24.11 -1.76 -1.02
N SER A 52 25.21 -2.32 -0.54
CA SER A 52 25.79 -3.60 -0.99
C SER A 52 24.83 -4.76 -0.70
N LYS A 53 24.11 -5.25 -1.71
CA LYS A 53 23.06 -6.31 -1.63
C LYS A 53 21.93 -5.96 -0.64
N PRO A 54 20.65 -6.25 -0.94
CA PRO A 54 19.62 -6.15 0.09
C PRO A 54 20.00 -7.12 1.23
N LEU A 55 20.20 -6.60 2.44
CA LEU A 55 20.42 -7.43 3.63
C LEU A 55 19.30 -8.47 3.69
N THR A 56 19.66 -9.74 3.63
CA THR A 56 18.71 -10.84 3.80
C THR A 56 18.67 -11.23 5.27
N LEU A 57 17.57 -11.83 5.75
CA LEU A 57 17.53 -12.31 7.14
C LEU A 57 18.64 -13.32 7.45
N SER A 58 19.15 -14.02 6.44
CA SER A 58 20.32 -14.90 6.52
C SER A 58 21.63 -14.16 6.84
N ASP A 59 21.72 -12.86 6.56
CA ASP A 59 22.88 -12.02 6.86
C ASP A 59 22.80 -11.42 8.28
N LEU A 60 21.64 -11.49 8.93
CA LEU A 60 21.42 -10.98 10.29
C LEU A 60 21.51 -12.13 11.30
N ASN A 61 22.40 -12.03 12.29
CA ASN A 61 22.49 -12.92 13.44
C ASN A 61 21.29 -12.70 14.39
N LEU A 62 20.08 -12.99 13.92
CA LEU A 62 18.86 -12.89 14.70
C LEU A 62 18.80 -14.03 15.72
N ALA A 63 18.38 -13.71 16.94
CA ALA A 63 18.26 -14.68 18.03
C ALA A 63 17.18 -15.76 17.81
N ALA A 64 16.37 -15.65 16.74
CA ALA A 64 15.31 -16.59 16.40
C ALA A 64 15.29 -16.89 14.90
N THR A 65 15.15 -18.17 14.55
CA THR A 65 14.90 -18.61 13.16
C THR A 65 13.62 -17.94 12.65
N CYS A 66 13.75 -17.14 11.60
CA CYS A 66 12.66 -16.42 10.98
C CYS A 66 12.26 -17.13 9.70
N ARG A 67 10.94 -17.28 9.49
CA ARG A 67 10.41 -17.94 8.29
C ARG A 67 10.01 -16.87 7.28
N GLU A 68 10.73 -16.83 6.18
CA GLU A 68 10.39 -16.01 5.02
C GLU A 68 9.80 -16.86 3.91
N VAL A 69 8.88 -16.24 3.19
CA VAL A 69 8.21 -16.84 2.05
C VAL A 69 8.90 -16.39 0.77
N THR A 70 9.05 -17.33 -0.17
CA THR A 70 9.70 -17.09 -1.46
C THR A 70 8.73 -17.30 -2.61
N ASP A 71 8.97 -16.66 -3.75
CA ASP A 71 8.22 -16.97 -4.97
C ASP A 71 8.63 -18.34 -5.49
N LEU A 72 7.67 -19.27 -5.55
CA LEU A 72 7.90 -20.63 -6.02
C LEU A 72 7.25 -20.83 -7.38
N SER A 73 7.93 -21.58 -8.25
CA SER A 73 7.35 -22.02 -9.53
C SER A 73 6.15 -22.94 -9.29
N LEU A 74 5.22 -23.01 -10.24
CA LEU A 74 4.04 -23.89 -10.15
C LEU A 74 4.42 -25.36 -9.93
N SER A 75 5.49 -25.83 -10.57
CA SER A 75 6.05 -27.17 -10.37
C SER A 75 6.59 -27.37 -8.96
N SER A 76 7.25 -26.35 -8.40
CA SER A 76 7.76 -26.41 -7.02
C SER A 76 6.61 -26.45 -6.01
N VAL A 77 5.60 -25.58 -6.19
CA VAL A 77 4.39 -25.58 -5.33
C VAL A 77 3.70 -26.95 -5.38
N GLN A 78 3.54 -27.52 -6.57
CA GLN A 78 2.97 -28.85 -6.75
C GLN A 78 3.77 -29.93 -5.99
N SER A 79 5.08 -29.97 -6.21
CA SER A 79 5.97 -30.95 -5.56
C SER A 79 5.93 -30.83 -4.03
N THR A 80 5.86 -29.61 -3.49
CA THR A 80 5.76 -29.37 -2.04
C THR A 80 4.43 -29.85 -1.49
N ILE A 81 3.31 -29.60 -2.20
CA ILE A 81 1.99 -30.11 -1.81
C ILE A 81 1.96 -31.64 -1.83
N GLU A 82 2.49 -32.26 -2.88
CA GLU A 82 2.54 -33.73 -3.00
C GLU A 82 3.39 -34.35 -1.88
N THR A 83 4.56 -33.76 -1.58
CA THR A 83 5.42 -34.20 -0.48
C THR A 83 4.71 -34.10 0.88
N LEU A 84 4.00 -32.99 1.13
CA LEU A 84 3.23 -32.78 2.35
C LEU A 84 2.12 -33.83 2.50
N ILE A 85 1.39 -34.13 1.43
CA ILE A 85 0.32 -35.13 1.43
C ILE A 85 0.87 -36.55 1.57
N LEU A 86 2.03 -36.85 0.98
CA LEU A 86 2.72 -38.13 1.20
C LEU A 86 3.13 -38.31 2.66
N GLN A 87 3.69 -37.28 3.30
CA GLN A 87 4.02 -37.31 4.74
C GLN A 87 2.78 -37.56 5.61
N VAL A 88 1.68 -36.88 5.31
CA VAL A 88 0.39 -37.09 5.97
C VAL A 88 -0.10 -38.52 5.77
N THR A 89 0.00 -39.05 4.55
CA THR A 89 -0.44 -40.41 4.23
C THR A 89 0.38 -41.44 5.01
N HIS A 90 1.71 -41.28 5.08
CA HIS A 90 2.56 -42.11 5.91
C HIS A 90 2.19 -42.05 7.40
N SER A 91 1.88 -40.86 7.94
CA SER A 91 1.42 -40.68 9.32
C SER A 91 0.09 -41.41 9.61
N ILE A 92 -0.83 -41.42 8.64
CA ILE A 92 -2.09 -42.16 8.76
C ILE A 92 -1.84 -43.67 8.75
N LEU A 93 -1.02 -44.15 7.81
CA LEU A 93 -0.68 -45.57 7.69
C LEU A 93 0.09 -46.09 8.91
N SER A 94 0.90 -45.25 9.56
CA SER A 94 1.61 -45.59 10.78
C SER A 94 0.76 -45.47 12.05
N GLY A 95 -0.52 -45.11 11.94
CA GLY A 95 -1.44 -44.97 13.09
C GLY A 95 -1.26 -43.69 13.91
N ASN A 96 -0.39 -42.76 13.49
CA ASN A 96 -0.16 -41.48 14.18
C ASN A 96 -1.28 -40.45 13.90
N GLY A 97 -2.19 -40.78 12.98
CA GLY A 97 -3.34 -39.96 12.63
C GLY A 97 -3.03 -38.85 11.64
N PHE A 98 -4.02 -37.98 11.45
CA PHE A 98 -4.01 -36.92 10.45
C PHE A 98 -3.93 -35.54 11.12
N GLY A 99 -3.02 -34.69 10.67
CA GLY A 99 -2.94 -33.30 11.10
C GLY A 99 -1.94 -32.49 10.29
N PHE A 100 -2.00 -31.16 10.43
CA PHE A 100 -1.06 -30.25 9.80
C PHE A 100 -0.29 -29.44 10.84
N GLN A 101 1.00 -29.25 10.62
CA GLN A 101 1.83 -28.33 11.38
C GLN A 101 1.75 -26.94 10.72
N VAL A 102 1.12 -25.99 11.39
CA VAL A 102 0.85 -24.65 10.86
C VAL A 102 1.66 -23.61 11.66
N PRO A 103 2.49 -22.77 11.00
CA PRO A 103 3.15 -21.65 11.67
C PRO A 103 2.13 -20.70 12.32
N SER A 104 2.38 -20.30 13.57
CA SER A 104 1.49 -19.39 14.30
C SER A 104 1.63 -17.96 13.77
N ARG A 105 0.53 -17.35 13.33
CA ARG A 105 0.48 -15.94 12.88
C ARG A 105 0.03 -14.95 13.95
N ALA A 106 -0.05 -15.38 15.21
CA ALA A 106 -0.42 -14.50 16.32
C ALA A 106 0.60 -13.35 16.49
N SER A 107 0.16 -12.21 17.03
CA SER A 107 1.02 -11.05 17.31
C SER A 107 2.22 -11.39 18.19
N SER A 108 2.08 -12.34 19.10
CA SER A 108 3.17 -12.84 19.95
C SER A 108 4.28 -13.58 19.20
N ASN A 109 4.00 -14.05 17.97
CA ASN A 109 4.95 -14.74 17.11
C ASN A 109 5.54 -13.84 16.00
N GLN A 110 5.23 -12.55 16.04
CA GLN A 110 5.75 -11.56 15.11
C GLN A 110 6.93 -10.83 15.77
N LEU A 111 7.93 -10.51 14.97
CA LEU A 111 9.10 -9.73 15.38
C LEU A 111 9.28 -8.59 14.39
N TYR A 112 9.42 -7.37 14.88
CA TYR A 112 9.90 -6.28 14.05
C TYR A 112 11.43 -6.34 14.00
N VAL A 113 12.01 -6.30 12.79
CA VAL A 113 13.46 -6.28 12.56
C VAL A 113 13.85 -4.85 12.18
N PRO A 114 14.44 -4.07 13.10
CA PRO A 114 14.74 -2.65 12.88
C PRO A 114 15.70 -2.39 11.72
N GLU A 115 16.62 -3.32 11.45
CA GLU A 115 17.63 -3.24 10.39
C GLU A 115 17.00 -3.31 8.99
N LEU A 116 15.92 -4.07 8.84
CA LEU A 116 15.22 -4.26 7.56
C LEU A 116 13.95 -3.42 7.44
N ASP A 117 13.53 -2.77 8.53
CA ASP A 117 12.29 -2.01 8.61
C ASP A 117 11.05 -2.88 8.30
N ARG A 118 11.04 -4.13 8.77
CA ARG A 118 10.06 -5.16 8.39
C ARG A 118 9.57 -5.98 9.57
N ILE A 119 8.31 -6.41 9.53
CA ILE A 119 7.74 -7.39 10.46
C ILE A 119 7.93 -8.80 9.89
N VAL A 120 8.58 -9.69 10.64
CA VAL A 120 8.85 -11.09 10.27
C VAL A 120 8.19 -12.08 11.22
N LEU A 121 8.01 -13.32 10.77
CA LEU A 121 7.41 -14.40 11.55
C LEU A 121 8.49 -15.28 12.20
N LYS A 122 8.39 -15.54 13.51
CA LYS A 122 9.26 -16.51 14.20
C LYS A 122 8.80 -17.95 13.94
N ASP A 123 9.67 -18.93 14.13
CA ASP A 123 9.40 -20.36 13.82
C ASP A 123 8.49 -21.13 14.81
N LYS A 124 7.59 -20.45 15.53
CA LYS A 124 6.62 -21.15 16.39
C LYS A 124 5.51 -21.76 15.54
N ALA A 125 5.42 -23.08 15.53
CA ALA A 125 4.33 -23.81 14.89
C ALA A 125 3.30 -24.37 15.88
N THR A 126 2.09 -24.59 15.38
CA THR A 126 0.98 -25.23 16.09
C THR A 126 0.48 -26.42 15.29
N LEU A 127 0.35 -27.57 15.94
CA LEU A 127 -0.23 -28.77 15.32
C LEU A 127 -1.76 -28.66 15.33
N ARG A 128 -2.39 -28.93 14.19
CA ARG A 128 -3.84 -29.00 14.03
C ARG A 128 -4.28 -30.43 13.70
N PRO A 129 -4.46 -31.29 14.71
CA PRO A 129 -4.90 -32.67 14.49
C PRO A 129 -6.37 -32.70 14.04
N PHE A 130 -6.69 -33.60 13.12
CA PHE A 130 -8.05 -33.85 12.65
C PHE A 130 -8.92 -34.54 13.72
N ALA A 131 -8.33 -35.27 14.65
CA ALA A 131 -9.08 -35.99 15.70
C ALA A 131 -9.65 -35.07 16.79
N HIS A 132 -9.22 -33.80 16.86
CA HIS A 132 -9.60 -32.90 17.95
C HIS A 132 -10.70 -31.92 17.53
N MET A 133 -11.80 -31.88 18.29
CA MET A 133 -13.03 -31.13 17.97
C MET A 133 -12.79 -29.67 17.56
N SER A 134 -11.86 -28.97 18.22
CA SER A 134 -11.57 -27.56 17.94
C SER A 134 -10.79 -27.31 16.64
N SER A 135 -10.09 -28.32 16.11
CA SER A 135 -9.24 -28.19 14.91
C SER A 135 -9.76 -28.95 13.69
N VAL A 136 -10.67 -29.91 13.85
CA VAL A 136 -11.22 -30.74 12.75
C VAL A 136 -11.63 -29.89 11.56
N ARG A 137 -12.44 -28.84 11.81
CA ARG A 137 -12.96 -27.96 10.76
C ARG A 137 -11.84 -27.24 10.02
N LYS A 138 -10.88 -26.66 10.75
CA LYS A 138 -9.73 -25.95 10.14
C LYS A 138 -8.87 -26.91 9.33
N THR A 139 -8.57 -28.10 9.85
CA THR A 139 -7.81 -29.14 9.14
C THR A 139 -8.53 -29.61 7.87
N THR A 140 -9.85 -29.76 7.92
CA THR A 140 -10.67 -30.10 6.73
C THR A 140 -10.60 -29.00 5.66
N ILE A 141 -10.77 -27.74 6.07
CA ILE A 141 -10.64 -26.56 5.19
C ILE A 141 -9.23 -26.50 4.57
N THR A 142 -8.18 -26.72 5.35
CA THR A 142 -6.78 -26.75 4.87
C THR A 142 -6.60 -27.82 3.79
N THR A 143 -7.11 -29.02 4.02
CA THR A 143 -7.06 -30.13 3.05
C THR A 143 -7.76 -29.77 1.75
N LYS A 144 -8.96 -29.19 1.85
CA LYS A 144 -9.75 -28.77 0.69
C LYS A 144 -9.02 -27.69 -0.12
N ILE A 145 -8.43 -26.69 0.56
CA ILE A 145 -7.67 -25.63 -0.10
C ILE A 145 -6.42 -26.19 -0.78
N LEU A 146 -5.67 -27.09 -0.14
CA LEU A 146 -4.51 -27.76 -0.75
C LEU A 146 -4.90 -28.55 -2.02
N ALA A 147 -6.01 -29.29 -1.98
CA ALA A 147 -6.52 -30.01 -3.14
C ALA A 147 -6.93 -29.06 -4.29
N LEU A 148 -7.60 -27.95 -3.97
CA LEU A 148 -7.94 -26.94 -4.96
C LEU A 148 -6.69 -26.33 -5.59
N ILE A 149 -5.71 -25.89 -4.78
CA ILE A 149 -4.46 -25.31 -5.27
C ILE A 149 -3.69 -26.30 -6.15
N HIS A 150 -3.63 -27.57 -5.77
CA HIS A 150 -3.01 -28.63 -6.59
C HIS A 150 -3.70 -28.72 -7.96
N GLN A 151 -5.03 -28.72 -8.00
CA GLN A 151 -5.80 -28.71 -9.25
C GLN A 151 -5.57 -27.43 -10.08
N LEU A 152 -5.47 -26.26 -9.43
CA LEU A 152 -5.19 -24.98 -10.11
C LEU A 152 -3.79 -24.99 -10.75
N SER A 153 -2.80 -25.54 -10.03
CA SER A 153 -1.44 -25.67 -10.53
C SER A 153 -1.38 -26.61 -11.75
N LEU A 154 -2.03 -27.77 -11.67
CA LEU A 154 -2.11 -28.73 -12.79
C LEU A 154 -2.74 -28.14 -14.06
N LYS A 155 -3.82 -27.37 -13.89
CA LYS A 155 -4.54 -26.74 -15.01
C LYS A 155 -3.91 -25.43 -15.46
N SER A 156 -2.91 -24.91 -14.73
CA SER A 156 -2.32 -23.58 -14.95
C SER A 156 -3.36 -22.46 -15.03
N ILE A 157 -4.41 -22.54 -14.21
CA ILE A 157 -5.49 -21.56 -14.14
C ILE A 157 -5.41 -20.73 -12.86
N HIS A 158 -5.86 -19.48 -12.94
CA HIS A 158 -5.97 -18.56 -11.81
C HIS A 158 -7.41 -18.47 -11.33
N VAL A 159 -7.60 -18.35 -10.02
CA VAL A 159 -8.94 -18.25 -9.40
C VAL A 159 -8.96 -17.12 -8.38
N THR A 160 -10.08 -16.39 -8.30
CA THR A 160 -10.20 -15.33 -7.31
C THR A 160 -10.55 -15.90 -5.92
N LYS A 161 -10.26 -15.13 -4.86
CA LYS A 161 -10.67 -15.50 -3.49
C LYS A 161 -12.17 -15.78 -3.35
N ARG A 162 -13.02 -15.04 -4.08
CA ARG A 162 -14.46 -15.24 -4.05
C ARG A 162 -14.85 -16.54 -4.73
N ASP A 163 -14.28 -16.81 -5.90
CA ASP A 163 -14.55 -18.06 -6.62
C ASP A 163 -14.09 -19.27 -5.78
N LEU A 164 -12.94 -19.16 -5.11
CA LEU A 164 -12.46 -20.18 -4.17
C LEU A 164 -13.47 -20.40 -3.04
N PHE A 165 -14.02 -19.33 -2.44
CA PHE A 165 -15.06 -19.41 -1.42
C PHE A 165 -16.36 -20.08 -1.95
N TYR A 166 -16.77 -19.78 -3.19
CA TYR A 166 -17.96 -20.37 -3.78
C TYR A 166 -17.82 -21.86 -4.15
N THR A 167 -16.61 -22.40 -4.20
CA THR A 167 -16.41 -23.85 -4.42
C THR A 167 -17.02 -24.72 -3.32
N ASP A 168 -17.09 -24.23 -2.08
CA ASP A 168 -17.66 -24.97 -0.95
C ASP A 168 -18.17 -24.03 0.15
N VAL A 169 -19.21 -23.26 -0.16
CA VAL A 169 -19.81 -22.27 0.76
C VAL A 169 -20.25 -22.91 2.08
N LYS A 170 -20.71 -24.17 2.06
CA LYS A 170 -21.13 -24.89 3.27
C LYS A 170 -19.95 -25.20 4.18
N LEU A 171 -18.81 -25.59 3.60
CA LEU A 171 -17.60 -25.86 4.36
C LEU A 171 -16.95 -24.58 4.88
N PHE A 172 -16.86 -23.51 4.07
CA PHE A 172 -16.19 -22.28 4.49
C PHE A 172 -17.04 -21.41 5.42
N GLN A 173 -18.35 -21.33 5.18
CA GLN A 173 -19.35 -20.45 5.84
C GLN A 173 -19.07 -18.94 5.69
N ASP A 174 -17.85 -18.51 6.00
CA ASP A 174 -17.41 -17.12 5.92
C ASP A 174 -16.10 -17.02 5.13
N GLN A 175 -16.01 -16.02 4.26
CA GLN A 175 -14.84 -15.73 3.45
C GLN A 175 -13.60 -15.43 4.33
N THR A 176 -13.80 -14.88 5.52
CA THR A 176 -12.68 -14.63 6.45
C THR A 176 -11.97 -15.94 6.85
N GLN A 177 -12.70 -17.06 6.93
CA GLN A 177 -12.13 -18.36 7.29
C GLN A 177 -11.33 -18.96 6.14
N SER A 178 -11.83 -18.87 4.90
CA SER A 178 -11.07 -19.34 3.73
C SER A 178 -9.81 -18.52 3.52
N ASP A 179 -9.89 -17.19 3.67
CA ASP A 179 -8.73 -16.30 3.54
C ASP A 179 -7.68 -16.58 4.63
N ALA A 180 -8.11 -16.79 5.88
CA ALA A 180 -7.21 -17.14 6.96
C ALA A 180 -6.50 -18.48 6.72
N VAL A 181 -7.20 -19.50 6.22
CA VAL A 181 -6.56 -20.80 5.95
C VAL A 181 -5.70 -20.76 4.69
N LEU A 182 -6.05 -19.96 3.68
CA LEU A 182 -5.21 -19.72 2.51
C LEU A 182 -3.84 -19.16 2.90
N ASP A 183 -3.80 -18.24 3.87
CA ASP A 183 -2.55 -17.73 4.43
C ASP A 183 -1.75 -18.78 5.20
N ASP A 184 -2.44 -19.60 5.98
CA ASP A 184 -1.81 -20.68 6.71
C ASP A 184 -1.16 -21.67 5.72
N VAL A 185 -1.82 -21.96 4.60
CA VAL A 185 -1.28 -22.80 3.51
C VAL A 185 -0.07 -22.14 2.84
N ALA A 186 -0.13 -20.85 2.51
CA ALA A 186 1.00 -20.10 1.97
C ALA A 186 2.23 -20.19 2.90
N CYS A 187 2.03 -19.96 4.21
CA CYS A 187 3.07 -20.11 5.22
C CYS A 187 3.61 -21.54 5.35
N MET A 188 2.73 -22.54 5.31
CA MET A 188 3.10 -23.96 5.41
C MET A 188 3.99 -24.38 4.24
N LEU A 189 3.60 -23.99 3.01
CA LEU A 189 4.33 -24.30 1.78
C LEU A 189 5.58 -23.42 1.60
N GLY A 190 5.70 -22.30 2.33
CA GLY A 190 6.79 -21.36 2.19
C GLY A 190 6.74 -20.55 0.88
N CYS A 191 5.55 -20.43 0.28
CA CYS A 191 5.34 -19.78 -1.02
C CYS A 191 4.43 -18.55 -0.92
N THR A 192 4.67 -17.54 -1.78
CA THR A 192 3.86 -16.32 -1.77
C THR A 192 2.42 -16.64 -2.17
N ARG A 193 1.47 -15.77 -1.81
CA ARG A 193 0.07 -15.95 -2.25
C ARG A 193 -0.04 -15.97 -3.78
N SER A 194 0.78 -15.18 -4.48
CA SER A 194 0.83 -15.15 -5.94
C SER A 194 1.22 -16.51 -6.52
N SER A 195 2.12 -17.24 -5.86
CA SER A 195 2.56 -18.59 -6.25
C SER A 195 1.44 -19.65 -6.16
N LEU A 196 0.35 -19.38 -5.43
CA LEU A 196 -0.77 -20.32 -5.26
C LEU A 196 -1.80 -20.24 -6.39
N ASN A 197 -1.62 -19.38 -7.39
CA ASN A 197 -2.62 -19.05 -8.42
C ASN A 197 -3.96 -18.54 -7.84
N VAL A 198 -3.96 -18.03 -6.60
CA VAL A 198 -5.14 -17.41 -5.98
C VAL A 198 -4.98 -15.90 -5.96
N ILE A 199 -5.79 -15.23 -6.76
CA ILE A 199 -5.71 -13.80 -6.99
C ILE A 199 -6.68 -13.03 -6.07
N ALA A 200 -6.22 -11.91 -5.53
CA ALA A 200 -7.07 -10.97 -4.81
C ALA A 200 -7.80 -10.02 -5.78
N SER A 201 -8.97 -9.53 -5.37
CA SER A 201 -9.67 -8.48 -6.14
C SER A 201 -8.80 -7.23 -6.22
N GLU A 202 -8.55 -6.80 -7.45
CA GLU A 202 -7.79 -5.58 -7.76
C GLU A 202 -8.63 -4.33 -7.47
N LYS A 203 -8.01 -3.35 -6.81
CA LYS A 203 -8.56 -1.99 -6.62
C LYS A 203 -7.60 -0.89 -7.05
N GLY A 204 -6.33 -1.26 -7.23
CA GLY A 204 -5.25 -0.35 -7.55
C GLY A 204 -5.38 0.27 -8.93
N VAL A 205 -5.05 1.56 -9.02
CA VAL A 205 -5.01 2.31 -10.28
C VAL A 205 -3.73 3.13 -10.35
N VAL A 206 -3.13 3.18 -11.54
CA VAL A 206 -1.94 3.98 -11.85
C VAL A 206 -2.19 4.93 -13.03
N VAL A 207 -1.67 6.15 -12.92
CA VAL A 207 -1.62 7.14 -14.01
C VAL A 207 -0.33 7.92 -13.95
N GLY A 208 0.11 8.44 -15.10
CA GLY A 208 1.24 9.35 -15.18
C GLY A 208 2.36 8.81 -16.05
N ARG A 209 3.58 9.27 -15.79
CA ARG A 209 4.76 9.05 -16.62
C ARG A 209 5.34 7.63 -16.49
N LEU A 210 4.58 6.63 -16.92
CA LEU A 210 4.97 5.22 -16.86
C LEU A 210 4.54 4.49 -18.12
N ILE A 211 5.44 3.68 -18.65
CA ILE A 211 5.15 2.71 -19.71
C ILE A 211 5.64 1.35 -19.21
N PHE A 212 4.81 0.32 -19.30
CA PHE A 212 5.19 -1.04 -18.90
C PHE A 212 4.59 -2.08 -19.86
N SER A 213 5.21 -3.25 -19.96
CA SER A 213 4.66 -4.39 -20.71
C SER A 213 3.78 -5.25 -19.82
N ASP A 214 2.60 -5.66 -20.28
CA ASP A 214 1.74 -6.66 -19.66
C ASP A 214 1.45 -7.77 -20.67
N ASN A 215 1.97 -8.98 -20.43
CA ASN A 215 1.85 -10.13 -21.36
C ASN A 215 2.28 -9.82 -22.82
N GLY A 216 3.27 -8.94 -23.00
CA GLY A 216 3.78 -8.54 -24.31
C GLY A 216 3.13 -7.28 -24.89
N ASP A 217 2.02 -6.80 -24.30
CA ASP A 217 1.39 -5.55 -24.72
C ASP A 217 1.99 -4.37 -23.96
N MET A 218 2.50 -3.38 -24.70
CA MET A 218 3.05 -2.15 -24.12
C MET A 218 1.92 -1.20 -23.75
N ILE A 219 1.81 -0.89 -22.46
CA ILE A 219 0.79 -0.01 -21.89
C ILE A 219 1.41 1.33 -21.52
N ASP A 220 0.89 2.40 -22.11
CA ASP A 220 1.30 3.79 -21.82
C ASP A 220 0.31 4.45 -20.85
N CYS A 221 0.71 4.63 -19.59
CA CYS A 221 -0.12 5.23 -18.53
C CYS A 221 -0.32 6.75 -18.69
N THR A 222 0.37 7.41 -19.63
CA THR A 222 0.20 8.86 -19.86
C THR A 222 -1.05 9.17 -20.69
N LYS A 223 -1.57 8.19 -21.44
CA LYS A 223 -2.67 8.36 -22.40
C LYS A 223 -3.99 7.70 -21.98
N MET A 224 -4.11 7.29 -20.72
CA MET A 224 -5.25 6.51 -20.21
C MET A 224 -6.42 7.38 -19.70
N GLY A 225 -6.41 8.68 -20.01
CA GLY A 225 -7.42 9.63 -19.51
C GLY A 225 -7.39 9.78 -17.98
N MET A 226 -8.52 10.16 -17.39
CA MET A 226 -8.65 10.40 -15.94
C MET A 226 -8.75 9.10 -15.13
N GLY A 227 -9.26 8.03 -15.77
CA GLY A 227 -9.47 6.74 -15.13
C GLY A 227 -8.17 5.97 -14.86
N GLY A 228 -7.07 6.32 -15.52
CA GLY A 228 -5.80 5.59 -15.41
C GLY A 228 -5.91 4.14 -15.87
N LYS A 229 -4.85 3.37 -15.60
CA LYS A 229 -4.81 1.92 -15.85
C LYS A 229 -4.99 1.18 -14.52
N ALA A 230 -5.90 0.22 -14.48
CA ALA A 230 -6.00 -0.72 -13.36
C ALA A 230 -4.73 -1.57 -13.26
N ILE A 231 -4.20 -1.71 -12.05
CA ILE A 231 -2.98 -2.47 -11.80
C ILE A 231 -3.29 -3.95 -12.00
N PRO A 232 -2.61 -4.65 -12.93
CA PRO A 232 -2.91 -6.05 -13.21
C PRO A 232 -2.69 -6.91 -11.96
N PRO A 233 -3.52 -7.95 -11.75
CA PRO A 233 -3.42 -8.79 -10.57
C PRO A 233 -2.14 -9.64 -10.53
N ASN A 234 -1.61 -9.97 -11.71
CA ASN A 234 -0.39 -10.78 -11.84
C ASN A 234 0.78 -9.87 -12.21
N ILE A 235 1.51 -9.44 -11.17
CA ILE A 235 2.66 -8.54 -11.30
C ILE A 235 3.88 -9.23 -11.91
N ASP A 236 3.94 -10.56 -11.90
CA ASP A 236 5.06 -11.32 -12.48
C ASP A 236 5.08 -11.20 -14.02
N ARG A 237 3.90 -11.03 -14.62
CA ARG A 237 3.72 -10.80 -16.06
C ARG A 237 4.00 -9.37 -16.50
N VAL A 238 4.07 -8.45 -15.54
CA VAL A 238 4.45 -7.06 -15.80
C VAL A 238 5.95 -6.99 -15.99
N GLY A 239 6.43 -6.26 -16.99
CA GLY A 239 7.86 -6.13 -17.27
C GLY A 239 8.20 -4.83 -17.94
N ASP A 240 9.50 -4.65 -18.22
CA ASP A 240 10.05 -3.56 -19.03
C ASP A 240 9.53 -2.17 -18.64
N MET A 241 9.50 -1.87 -17.34
CA MET A 241 9.04 -0.57 -16.86
C MET A 241 10.00 0.54 -17.31
N LYS A 242 9.45 1.53 -18.03
CA LYS A 242 10.18 2.71 -18.50
C LYS A 242 9.45 3.97 -18.05
N SER A 243 10.20 4.94 -17.55
CA SER A 243 9.65 6.17 -17.00
C SER A 243 10.65 7.32 -17.10
N ASP A 244 10.15 8.53 -17.36
CA ASP A 244 10.88 9.80 -17.21
C ASP A 244 10.46 10.57 -15.94
N ALA A 245 9.75 9.89 -15.02
CA ALA A 245 9.32 10.46 -13.75
C ALA A 245 10.50 10.73 -12.80
N LEU A 246 10.33 11.71 -11.92
CA LEU A 246 11.28 12.03 -10.86
C LEU A 246 10.92 11.38 -9.52
N PHE A 247 9.64 11.03 -9.32
CA PHE A 247 9.13 10.41 -8.10
C PHE A 247 7.81 9.67 -8.35
N ILE A 248 7.45 8.80 -7.43
CA ILE A 248 6.15 8.12 -7.37
C ILE A 248 5.33 8.79 -6.26
N LEU A 249 4.12 9.24 -6.57
CA LEU A 249 3.16 9.80 -5.65
C LEU A 249 2.09 8.75 -5.32
N LEU A 250 2.13 8.23 -4.10
CA LEU A 250 1.13 7.32 -3.57
C LEU A 250 0.00 8.11 -2.92
N VAL A 251 -1.23 7.95 -3.40
CA VAL A 251 -2.41 8.68 -2.91
C VAL A 251 -3.42 7.71 -2.33
N GLU A 252 -3.80 7.90 -1.08
CA GLU A 252 -4.77 7.03 -0.41
C GLU A 252 -6.18 7.13 -1.03
N LYS A 253 -6.71 8.35 -1.10
CA LYS A 253 -8.12 8.60 -1.46
C LYS A 253 -8.33 8.66 -2.97
N ASP A 254 -9.31 7.92 -3.47
CA ASP A 254 -9.67 7.89 -4.90
C ASP A 254 -10.03 9.29 -5.44
N ALA A 255 -10.76 10.08 -4.65
CA ALA A 255 -11.13 11.44 -5.04
C ALA A 255 -9.92 12.37 -5.25
N ALA A 256 -8.90 12.29 -4.39
CA ALA A 256 -7.68 13.07 -4.53
C ALA A 256 -6.87 12.59 -5.74
N TYR A 257 -6.86 11.28 -6.01
CA TYR A 257 -6.25 10.71 -7.21
C TYR A 257 -6.92 11.23 -8.49
N ILE A 258 -8.26 11.17 -8.59
CA ILE A 258 -9.02 11.64 -9.76
C ILE A 258 -8.72 13.11 -10.02
N ARG A 259 -8.70 13.94 -8.97
CA ARG A 259 -8.40 15.36 -9.08
C ARG A 259 -6.99 15.63 -9.63
N LEU A 260 -5.98 14.90 -9.15
CA LEU A 260 -4.61 15.03 -9.65
C LEU A 260 -4.45 14.51 -11.09
N ALA A 261 -5.24 13.51 -11.48
CA ALA A 261 -5.29 12.98 -12.84
C ALA A 261 -5.95 13.99 -13.80
N GLU A 262 -7.05 14.63 -13.38
CA GLU A 262 -7.74 15.71 -14.09
C GLU A 262 -6.82 16.90 -14.38
N ASP A 263 -6.13 17.38 -13.35
CA ASP A 263 -5.20 18.52 -13.47
C ASP A 263 -3.89 18.14 -14.19
N ARG A 264 -3.75 16.86 -14.59
CA ARG A 264 -2.55 16.29 -15.22
C ARG A 264 -1.28 16.70 -14.47
N PHE A 265 -1.31 16.56 -13.14
CA PHE A 265 -0.19 16.96 -12.27
C PHE A 265 1.13 16.30 -12.71
N TYR A 266 1.06 15.06 -13.20
CA TYR A 266 2.18 14.29 -13.76
C TYR A 266 2.85 14.92 -14.99
N ASN A 267 2.21 15.86 -15.70
CA ASN A 267 2.83 16.63 -16.79
C ASN A 267 3.55 17.88 -16.28
N ARG A 268 3.04 18.53 -15.24
CA ARG A 268 3.66 19.70 -14.62
C ARG A 268 4.89 19.31 -13.81
N PHE A 269 4.75 18.26 -13.00
CA PHE A 269 5.83 17.63 -12.27
C PHE A 269 5.93 16.17 -12.72
N PRO A 270 6.99 15.78 -13.45
CA PRO A 270 7.13 14.41 -13.96
C PRO A 270 7.05 13.39 -12.81
N CYS A 271 5.90 12.72 -12.68
CA CYS A 271 5.64 11.77 -11.61
C CYS A 271 4.72 10.63 -12.08
N ILE A 272 4.70 9.56 -11.29
CA ILE A 272 3.74 8.46 -11.42
C ILE A 272 2.81 8.53 -10.22
N ILE A 273 1.51 8.56 -10.44
CA ILE A 273 0.50 8.62 -9.38
C ILE A 273 -0.15 7.25 -9.25
N VAL A 274 -0.16 6.72 -8.02
CA VAL A 274 -0.71 5.40 -7.70
C VAL A 274 -1.73 5.54 -6.58
N THR A 275 -2.87 4.87 -6.69
CA THR A 275 -3.85 4.76 -5.61
C THR A 275 -4.31 3.33 -5.41
N ALA A 276 -4.59 2.95 -4.16
CA ALA A 276 -5.28 1.69 -3.83
C ALA A 276 -6.72 1.91 -3.33
N LYS A 277 -7.24 3.15 -3.40
CA LYS A 277 -8.56 3.53 -2.89
C LYS A 277 -8.76 3.15 -1.42
N GLY A 278 -7.82 3.57 -0.57
CA GLY A 278 -7.76 3.23 0.85
C GLY A 278 -6.72 2.16 1.17
N GLN A 279 -7.15 1.11 1.89
CA GLN A 279 -6.24 0.04 2.32
C GLN A 279 -5.65 -0.71 1.10
N PRO A 280 -4.33 -0.88 1.02
CA PRO A 280 -3.69 -1.52 -0.11
C PRO A 280 -4.07 -2.99 -0.27
N ASP A 281 -4.32 -3.38 -1.52
CA ASP A 281 -4.30 -4.78 -1.94
C ASP A 281 -2.86 -5.28 -2.16
N VAL A 282 -2.72 -6.60 -2.29
CA VAL A 282 -1.42 -7.26 -2.50
C VAL A 282 -0.80 -6.83 -3.83
N ALA A 283 -1.61 -6.73 -4.89
CA ALA A 283 -1.19 -6.34 -6.22
C ALA A 283 -0.60 -4.92 -6.27
N THR A 284 -1.25 -3.91 -5.65
CA THR A 284 -0.72 -2.55 -5.63
C THR A 284 0.60 -2.47 -4.87
N ARG A 285 0.76 -3.23 -3.78
CA ARG A 285 2.01 -3.27 -3.01
C ARG A 285 3.15 -3.87 -3.80
N LEU A 286 2.92 -5.01 -4.46
CA LEU A 286 3.88 -5.65 -5.35
C LEU A 286 4.27 -4.72 -6.50
N PHE A 287 3.29 -4.08 -7.13
CA PHE A 287 3.51 -3.15 -8.24
C PHE A 287 4.33 -1.93 -7.81
N LEU A 288 3.99 -1.30 -6.68
CA LEU A 288 4.73 -0.16 -6.13
C LEU A 288 6.19 -0.51 -5.85
N ARG A 289 6.42 -1.67 -5.24
CA ARG A 289 7.77 -2.16 -4.96
C ARG A 289 8.55 -2.41 -6.24
N LYS A 290 7.93 -3.08 -7.23
CA LYS A 290 8.55 -3.37 -8.53
C LYS A 290 8.95 -2.08 -9.24
N MET A 291 8.06 -1.09 -9.28
CA MET A 291 8.38 0.25 -9.79
C MET A 291 9.54 0.91 -9.03
N LYS A 292 9.57 0.83 -7.69
CA LYS A 292 10.68 1.40 -6.92
C LYS A 292 12.01 0.72 -7.24
N ILE A 293 12.04 -0.61 -7.38
CA ILE A 293 13.27 -1.36 -7.64
C ILE A 293 13.76 -1.14 -9.07
N GLU A 294 12.89 -1.24 -10.07
CA GLU A 294 13.26 -1.12 -11.48
C GLU A 294 13.59 0.32 -11.87
N LEU A 295 12.77 1.29 -11.44
CA LEU A 295 12.92 2.70 -11.82
C LEU A 295 13.79 3.49 -10.84
N LYS A 296 14.10 2.94 -9.65
CA LYS A 296 14.88 3.59 -8.58
C LYS A 296 14.32 4.97 -8.18
N LEU A 297 13.00 5.12 -8.25
CA LEU A 297 12.31 6.36 -7.94
C LEU A 297 11.99 6.48 -6.44
N PRO A 298 12.09 7.69 -5.86
CA PRO A 298 11.59 7.95 -4.52
C PRO A 298 10.06 7.85 -4.48
N VAL A 299 9.53 7.32 -3.38
CA VAL A 299 8.07 7.21 -3.16
C VAL A 299 7.66 8.24 -2.11
N LEU A 300 6.73 9.12 -2.48
CA LEU A 300 6.10 10.11 -1.61
C LEU A 300 4.64 9.70 -1.39
N ALA A 301 4.21 9.62 -0.15
CA ALA A 301 2.85 9.21 0.20
C ALA A 301 2.01 10.38 0.72
N LEU A 302 0.80 10.49 0.16
CA LEU A 302 -0.26 11.40 0.56
C LEU A 302 -1.42 10.59 1.14
N VAL A 303 -1.64 10.74 2.45
CA VAL A 303 -2.65 10.04 3.25
C VAL A 303 -3.49 11.05 4.03
N ASP A 304 -4.68 10.63 4.50
CA ASP A 304 -5.52 11.45 5.36
C ASP A 304 -4.81 11.74 6.71
N SER A 305 -5.11 12.89 7.34
CA SER A 305 -4.53 13.28 8.63
C SER A 305 -5.29 12.60 9.78
N ASP A 306 -5.19 11.28 9.84
CA ASP A 306 -5.76 10.45 10.90
C ASP A 306 -4.85 9.23 11.23
N PRO A 307 -5.13 8.50 12.32
CA PRO A 307 -4.34 7.31 12.68
C PRO A 307 -4.44 6.19 11.63
N TYR A 308 -5.52 6.14 10.84
CA TYR A 308 -5.70 5.13 9.80
C TYR A 308 -4.83 5.39 8.58
N GLY A 309 -4.66 6.64 8.17
CA GLY A 309 -3.76 7.07 7.09
C GLY A 309 -2.33 6.68 7.41
N LEU A 310 -1.89 6.90 8.66
CA LEU A 310 -0.56 6.45 9.09
C LEU A 310 -0.45 4.92 9.15
N LYS A 311 -1.51 4.22 9.54
CA LYS A 311 -1.56 2.76 9.48
C LYS A 311 -1.49 2.24 8.04
N ILE A 312 -2.10 2.93 7.08
CA ILE A 312 -1.99 2.60 5.66
C ILE A 312 -0.54 2.79 5.20
N LEU A 313 0.07 3.92 5.56
CA LEU A 313 1.48 4.19 5.27
C LEU A 313 2.40 3.10 5.82
N SER A 314 2.19 2.69 7.09
CA SER A 314 3.01 1.65 7.71
C SER A 314 2.83 0.28 7.06
N VAL A 315 1.65 -0.03 6.50
CA VAL A 315 1.45 -1.26 5.73
C VAL A 315 2.27 -1.27 4.43
N TYR A 316 2.41 -0.12 3.76
CA TYR A 316 3.28 -0.02 2.58
C TYR A 316 4.77 -0.08 2.95
N GLY A 317 5.17 0.64 4.00
CA GLY A 317 6.56 0.75 4.44
C GLY A 317 7.08 -0.51 5.14
N CYS A 318 6.43 -0.90 6.24
CA CYS A 318 6.91 -1.90 7.18
C CYS A 318 6.19 -3.26 7.09
N GLY A 319 5.02 -3.28 6.44
CA GLY A 319 4.25 -4.49 6.19
C GLY A 319 3.01 -4.62 7.07
N SER A 320 2.17 -5.60 6.77
CA SER A 320 0.96 -5.88 7.56
C SER A 320 1.24 -6.99 8.55
N LYS A 321 0.83 -6.81 9.81
CA LYS A 321 0.88 -7.86 10.86
C LYS A 321 0.29 -9.19 10.37
N ASN A 322 -0.84 -9.14 9.66
CA ASN A 322 -1.53 -10.34 9.15
C ASN A 322 -0.76 -11.08 8.05
N MET A 323 0.11 -10.37 7.33
CA MET A 323 0.93 -10.89 6.22
C MET A 323 2.43 -10.74 6.51
N SER A 324 2.80 -10.84 7.80
CA SER A 324 4.19 -10.70 8.26
C SER A 324 5.15 -11.71 7.62
N TYR A 325 4.63 -12.86 7.19
CA TYR A 325 5.37 -13.90 6.46
C TYR A 325 5.81 -13.48 5.04
N ASP A 326 5.14 -12.51 4.43
CA ASP A 326 5.38 -12.02 3.05
C ASP A 326 5.80 -10.53 3.05
N SER A 327 6.19 -9.98 4.21
CA SER A 327 6.71 -8.62 4.31
C SER A 327 7.95 -8.45 3.44
N SER A 328 8.75 -9.51 3.29
CA SER A 328 9.97 -9.51 2.48
C SER A 328 9.72 -9.15 1.02
N ASN A 329 8.55 -9.46 0.45
CA ASN A 329 8.17 -9.17 -0.95
C ASN A 329 7.17 -8.02 -1.09
N LEU A 330 6.41 -7.69 -0.03
CA LEU A 330 5.32 -6.71 -0.10
C LEU A 330 5.65 -5.32 0.46
N THR A 331 6.80 -5.17 1.12
CA THR A 331 7.22 -3.89 1.71
C THR A 331 8.04 -3.08 0.73
N THR A 332 7.79 -1.77 0.77
CA THR A 332 8.58 -0.75 0.07
C THR A 332 9.18 0.14 1.16
N PRO A 333 10.35 -0.19 1.71
CA PRO A 333 10.97 0.64 2.76
C PRO A 333 11.33 2.02 2.19
N ASP A 334 11.55 3.03 3.03
CA ASP A 334 11.87 4.41 2.62
C ASP A 334 10.76 5.03 1.74
N ILE A 335 9.52 4.94 2.22
CA ILE A 335 8.42 5.79 1.75
C ILE A 335 8.41 7.05 2.62
N LYS A 336 8.39 8.20 1.96
CA LYS A 336 8.38 9.50 2.63
C LYS A 336 6.94 9.98 2.80
N TRP A 337 6.57 10.34 4.02
CA TRP A 337 5.25 10.88 4.31
C TRP A 337 5.20 12.37 3.94
N LEU A 338 4.46 12.69 2.87
CA LEU A 338 4.34 14.05 2.35
C LEU A 338 3.28 14.87 3.11
N GLY A 339 2.17 14.24 3.46
CA GLY A 339 1.03 14.85 4.13
C GLY A 339 -0.27 14.07 3.92
N ILE A 340 -1.44 14.56 4.31
CA ILE A 340 -1.60 15.75 5.17
C ILE A 340 -1.16 15.39 6.59
N ARG A 341 -0.27 16.20 7.16
CA ARG A 341 0.16 16.00 8.54
C ARG A 341 -0.68 16.83 9.51
N PRO A 342 -0.81 16.40 10.78
CA PRO A 342 -1.40 17.21 11.84
C PRO A 342 -0.81 18.62 11.93
N SER A 343 0.52 18.77 11.81
CA SER A 343 1.18 20.08 11.78
C SER A 343 0.79 20.96 10.58
N ASP A 344 0.38 20.35 9.47
CA ASP A 344 -0.06 21.07 8.28
C ASP A 344 -1.43 21.74 8.51
N LEU A 345 -2.28 21.15 9.36
CA LEU A 345 -3.61 21.71 9.64
C LEU A 345 -3.49 23.14 10.17
N ASP A 346 -2.53 23.38 11.06
CA ASP A 346 -2.26 24.69 11.65
C ASP A 346 -1.44 25.57 10.71
N LYS A 347 -0.41 25.01 10.05
CA LYS A 347 0.48 25.75 9.13
C LYS A 347 -0.27 26.37 7.95
N TYR A 348 -1.21 25.63 7.35
CA TYR A 348 -2.02 26.11 6.22
C TYR A 348 -3.35 26.72 6.68
N LYS A 349 -3.57 26.90 7.99
CA LYS A 349 -4.78 27.47 8.59
C LYS A 349 -6.07 26.83 8.07
N ILE A 350 -6.09 25.49 7.98
CA ILE A 350 -7.26 24.76 7.52
C ILE A 350 -8.44 25.06 8.45
N PRO A 351 -9.60 25.50 7.92
CA PRO A 351 -10.74 25.91 8.73
C PRO A 351 -11.18 24.82 9.72
N GLU A 352 -11.54 25.23 10.94
CA GLU A 352 -11.97 24.29 12.00
C GLU A 352 -13.21 23.47 11.59
N GLN A 353 -14.09 24.01 10.75
CA GLN A 353 -15.23 23.29 10.19
C GLN A 353 -14.86 22.03 9.38
N CYS A 354 -13.64 21.98 8.83
CA CYS A 354 -13.12 20.82 8.10
C CYS A 354 -12.29 19.89 8.99
N ARG A 355 -12.07 20.27 10.26
CA ARG A 355 -11.39 19.47 11.26
C ARG A 355 -12.45 18.68 12.04
N LEU A 356 -12.48 17.39 11.81
CA LEU A 356 -13.42 16.50 12.47
C LEU A 356 -12.88 16.10 13.85
N PRO A 357 -13.73 15.99 14.88
CA PRO A 357 -13.31 15.43 16.15
C PRO A 357 -12.96 13.94 15.98
N MET A 358 -11.89 13.50 16.64
CA MET A 358 -11.51 12.09 16.67
C MET A 358 -12.50 11.27 17.52
N THR A 359 -12.79 10.05 17.06
CA THR A 359 -13.55 9.09 17.86
C THR A 359 -12.67 8.44 18.92
N GLU A 360 -13.27 7.81 19.94
CA GLU A 360 -12.52 7.06 20.96
C GLU A 360 -11.66 5.94 20.34
N GLN A 361 -12.17 5.30 19.28
CA GLN A 361 -11.46 4.28 18.54
C GLN A 361 -10.25 4.84 17.79
N ASP A 362 -10.35 6.05 17.23
CA ASP A 362 -9.23 6.75 16.57
C ASP A 362 -8.13 7.04 17.60
N ILE A 363 -8.50 7.57 18.76
CA ILE A 363 -7.55 7.89 19.84
C ILE A 363 -6.85 6.62 20.34
N LYS A 364 -7.60 5.53 20.52
CA LYS A 364 -7.02 4.24 20.90
C LYS A 364 -6.04 3.75 19.85
N THR A 365 -6.42 3.79 18.57
CA THR A 365 -5.54 3.38 17.46
C THR A 365 -4.27 4.23 17.40
N GLY A 366 -4.37 5.54 17.62
CA GLY A 366 -3.20 6.42 17.68
C GLY A 366 -2.25 6.10 18.84
N LYS A 367 -2.79 5.77 20.02
CA LYS A 367 -1.98 5.31 21.17
C LYS A 367 -1.32 3.97 20.91
N ASP A 368 -2.07 3.01 20.36
CA ASP A 368 -1.53 1.70 20.00
C ASP A 368 -0.39 1.86 18.98
N LEU A 369 -0.52 2.75 17.99
CA LEU A 369 0.54 3.06 17.02
C LEU A 369 1.79 3.68 17.65
N LEU A 370 1.63 4.55 18.66
CA LEU A 370 2.77 5.12 19.40
C LEU A 370 3.59 4.06 20.16
N GLU A 371 2.96 2.94 20.51
CA GLU A 371 3.65 1.83 21.18
C GLU A 371 4.44 0.94 20.20
N GLU A 372 4.17 1.02 18.89
CA GLU A 372 4.83 0.18 17.88
C GLU A 372 6.28 0.62 17.61
N ASP A 373 7.17 -0.36 17.46
CA ASP A 373 8.61 -0.14 17.28
C ASP A 373 8.95 0.62 15.98
N PHE A 374 8.18 0.40 14.91
CA PHE A 374 8.39 1.09 13.62
C PHE A 374 8.05 2.59 13.70
N VAL A 375 7.07 2.97 14.54
CA VAL A 375 6.74 4.38 14.76
C VAL A 375 7.81 5.02 15.63
N LYS A 376 8.19 4.36 16.73
CA LYS A 376 9.22 4.85 17.67
C LYS A 376 10.56 5.14 17.01
N LYS A 377 10.91 4.41 15.94
CA LYS A 377 12.12 4.63 15.14
C LYS A 377 12.13 5.99 14.42
N ASN A 378 10.96 6.49 14.01
CA ASN A 378 10.81 7.73 13.26
C ASN A 378 10.33 8.85 14.19
N PRO A 379 11.23 9.70 14.75
CA PRO A 379 10.83 10.73 15.71
C PRO A 379 9.80 11.70 15.14
N GLY A 380 9.87 12.02 13.84
CA GLY A 380 8.86 12.85 13.18
C GLY A 380 7.46 12.23 13.17
N TRP A 381 7.35 10.90 13.02
CA TRP A 381 6.04 10.22 13.08
C TRP A 381 5.48 10.26 14.50
N VAL A 382 6.34 10.09 15.51
CA VAL A 382 5.97 10.20 16.93
C VAL A 382 5.49 11.60 17.27
N GLU A 383 6.18 12.64 16.81
CA GLU A 383 5.80 14.04 17.03
C GLU A 383 4.42 14.35 16.44
N GLU A 384 4.18 13.98 15.18
CA GLU A 384 2.90 14.20 14.50
C GLU A 384 1.76 13.38 15.16
N LEU A 385 2.00 12.13 15.53
CA LEU A 385 1.00 11.32 16.25
C LEU A 385 0.67 11.89 17.63
N ASN A 386 1.67 12.35 18.38
CA ASN A 386 1.46 13.00 19.67
C ASN A 386 0.64 14.29 19.51
N LEU A 387 0.93 15.07 18.48
CA LEU A 387 0.15 16.25 18.13
C LEU A 387 -1.31 15.89 17.80
N MET A 388 -1.51 14.83 17.02
CA MET A 388 -2.84 14.33 16.65
C MET A 388 -3.64 13.86 17.88
N VAL A 389 -3.04 13.08 18.77
CA VAL A 389 -3.68 12.59 20.01
C VAL A 389 -3.97 13.73 20.99
N LYS A 390 -3.11 14.76 21.04
CA LYS A 390 -3.27 15.94 21.90
C LYS A 390 -4.39 16.87 21.41
N THR A 391 -4.43 17.16 20.11
CA THR A 391 -5.43 18.03 19.49
C THR A 391 -6.78 17.35 19.34
N LYS A 392 -6.81 16.01 19.25
CA LYS A 392 -8.02 15.19 19.03
C LYS A 392 -8.80 15.61 17.78
N GLN A 393 -8.09 16.14 16.79
CA GLN A 393 -8.64 16.57 15.51
C GLN A 393 -8.09 15.69 14.39
N LYS A 394 -8.95 15.38 13.41
CA LYS A 394 -8.57 14.71 12.16
C LYS A 394 -9.05 15.51 10.96
N ALA A 395 -8.40 15.33 9.83
CA ALA A 395 -8.80 15.98 8.58
C ALA A 395 -8.61 15.05 7.39
N GLU A 396 -9.55 15.09 6.46
CA GLU A 396 -9.43 14.39 5.17
C GLU A 396 -8.58 15.20 4.19
N ILE A 397 -7.98 14.54 3.19
CA ILE A 397 -7.25 15.21 2.10
C ILE A 397 -8.13 16.26 1.40
N GLN A 398 -9.44 16.01 1.35
CA GLN A 398 -10.43 16.91 0.75
C GLN A 398 -10.63 18.22 1.52
N ALA A 399 -10.18 18.32 2.78
CA ALA A 399 -10.25 19.56 3.54
C ALA A 399 -9.49 20.71 2.86
N LEU A 400 -8.46 20.39 2.08
CA LEU A 400 -7.70 21.35 1.27
C LEU A 400 -8.53 21.99 0.14
N SER A 401 -9.59 21.31 -0.31
CA SER A 401 -10.49 21.83 -1.35
C SER A 401 -11.28 23.06 -0.88
N THR A 402 -11.33 23.33 0.42
CA THR A 402 -11.97 24.53 0.98
C THR A 402 -11.32 25.83 0.51
N PHE A 403 -10.02 25.79 0.20
CA PHE A 403 -9.29 26.93 -0.37
C PHE A 403 -9.41 27.02 -1.90
N GLY A 404 -10.07 26.04 -2.53
CA GLY A 404 -10.21 25.89 -3.97
C GLY A 404 -9.96 24.45 -4.40
N PHE A 405 -10.71 23.96 -5.39
CA PHE A 405 -10.59 22.59 -5.89
C PHE A 405 -9.23 22.27 -6.52
N GLN A 406 -8.46 23.30 -6.91
CA GLN A 406 -7.09 23.20 -7.44
C GLN A 406 -6.00 23.43 -6.38
N TYR A 407 -6.37 23.69 -5.13
CA TYR A 407 -5.39 24.03 -4.09
C TYR A 407 -4.36 22.91 -3.85
N LEU A 408 -4.81 21.66 -3.91
CA LEU A 408 -3.97 20.48 -3.73
C LEU A 408 -2.85 20.42 -4.79
N SER A 409 -3.22 20.58 -6.06
CA SER A 409 -2.32 20.44 -7.22
C SER A 409 -1.50 21.70 -7.48
N GLU A 410 -2.06 22.90 -7.25
CA GLU A 410 -1.40 24.16 -7.54
C GLU A 410 -0.51 24.68 -6.41
N VAL A 411 -0.90 24.48 -5.16
CA VAL A 411 -0.27 25.14 -4.01
C VAL A 411 0.32 24.15 -3.03
N TYR A 412 -0.49 23.24 -2.48
CA TYR A 412 -0.08 22.38 -1.38
C TYR A 412 1.08 21.44 -1.77
N LEU A 413 0.91 20.64 -2.84
CA LEU A 413 1.95 19.72 -3.28
C LEU A 413 3.21 20.46 -3.73
N PRO A 414 3.16 21.50 -4.58
CA PRO A 414 4.37 22.23 -4.97
C PRO A 414 5.10 22.88 -3.79
N LEU A 415 4.39 23.44 -2.80
CA LEU A 415 5.01 24.05 -1.63
C LEU A 415 5.72 23.00 -0.76
N LYS A 416 5.09 21.84 -0.55
CA LYS A 416 5.68 20.70 0.16
C LYS A 416 6.96 20.20 -0.53
N LEU A 417 6.89 20.05 -1.86
CA LEU A 417 8.03 19.63 -2.67
C LEU A 417 9.17 20.66 -2.64
N GLN A 418 8.85 21.95 -2.70
CA GLN A 418 9.82 23.04 -2.60
C GLN A 418 10.53 23.08 -1.25
N GLN A 419 9.79 22.89 -0.15
CA GLN A 419 10.33 22.96 1.21
C GLN A 419 11.07 21.68 1.63
N LYS A 420 11.01 20.62 0.81
CA LYS A 420 11.45 19.27 1.18
C LYS A 420 10.80 18.76 2.46
N ASP A 421 9.53 19.11 2.62
CA ASP A 421 8.80 18.92 3.86
C ASP A 421 8.07 17.58 3.86
N TRP A 422 8.83 16.50 4.05
CA TRP A 422 8.36 15.13 4.18
C TRP A 422 9.13 14.39 5.29
N LEU A 423 8.49 13.37 5.89
CA LEU A 423 9.06 12.56 6.97
C LEU A 423 9.49 11.17 6.52
#